data_AF-A0AAE9AVM7-F1
#
_entry.id   AF-A0AAE9AVM7-F1
#
_cell.length_a   1.000
_cell.length_b   1.000
_cell.length_c   1.000
_cell.angle_alpha   90.00
_cell.angle_beta   90.00
_cell.angle_gamma   90.00
#
_symmetry.space_group_name_H-M   'P 1'
#
loop_
_entity.id
_entity.type
_entity.pdbx_description
1 polymer ?
#
loop_
_entity_poly.entity_id
_entity_poly.type
_entity_poly.pdbx_seq_one_letter_code
_entity_poly.pdbx_strand_id
1 'polypeptide(L)'
;MVAHLAHPAPPPPTHRRGTTLPPHRLPRLPGQVALPEQAPAPGPSALRHFNEAPADTLQHTLLTCLRSLRWSHRLIAHRPYPDLDALLAASDEAAYDLTAGDLAEALAGETLPPLPEDTYGVAHTALNAAHAAYEARFGHVFVIALDDVPPAELLDRALEGIRSRLTNDLEEERMVVAEELRRLARGRLTRLVGNFSAMAQHQ
;
A
#
# COMPACT_ATOMS: atom_id res chain seq x y z
N MET A 1 -52.68 -18.63 -65.75
CA MET A 1 -51.31 -19.05 -66.11
C MET A 1 -50.38 -18.28 -65.17
N VAL A 2 -49.65 -18.83 -64.20
CA VAL A 2 -49.20 -20.21 -63.95
C VAL A 2 -48.86 -20.32 -62.45
N ALA A 3 -49.24 -21.46 -61.85
CA ALA A 3 -48.58 -22.23 -60.79
C ALA A 3 -47.94 -21.54 -59.55
N HIS A 4 -48.64 -21.69 -58.42
CA HIS A 4 -48.10 -21.75 -57.06
C HIS A 4 -47.09 -22.92 -56.93
N LEU A 5 -45.89 -22.67 -56.40
CA LEU A 5 -44.98 -23.69 -55.89
C LEU A 5 -44.73 -23.44 -54.40
N ALA A 6 -45.41 -24.24 -53.58
CA ALA A 6 -45.25 -24.32 -52.14
C ALA A 6 -43.90 -24.96 -51.79
N HIS A 7 -43.16 -24.35 -50.85
CA HIS A 7 -41.95 -24.92 -50.27
C HIS A 7 -42.31 -25.80 -49.07
N PRO A 8 -41.69 -26.99 -48.89
CA PRO A 8 -41.94 -27.86 -47.75
C PRO A 8 -41.26 -27.36 -46.46
N ALA A 9 -41.97 -27.53 -45.35
CA ALA A 9 -41.53 -27.17 -43.99
C ALA A 9 -40.44 -28.11 -43.43
N PRO A 10 -39.52 -27.61 -42.58
CA PRO A 10 -38.50 -28.44 -41.94
C PRO A 10 -39.05 -29.26 -40.75
N PRO A 11 -38.51 -30.46 -40.47
CA PRO A 11 -38.94 -31.30 -39.34
C PRO A 11 -38.46 -30.78 -37.98
N PRO A 12 -39.17 -31.09 -36.87
CA PRO A 12 -38.85 -30.61 -35.53
C PRO A 12 -37.60 -31.31 -34.93
N PRO A 13 -36.81 -30.61 -34.09
CA PRO A 13 -35.65 -31.20 -33.44
C PRO A 13 -36.06 -32.21 -32.35
N THR A 14 -35.60 -33.45 -32.51
CA THR A 14 -35.70 -34.50 -31.49
C THR A 14 -34.73 -34.24 -30.33
N HIS A 15 -35.26 -34.03 -29.13
CA HIS A 15 -34.47 -34.00 -27.89
C HIS A 15 -33.84 -35.39 -27.63
N ARG A 16 -32.53 -35.52 -27.85
CA ARG A 16 -31.73 -36.64 -27.34
C ARG A 16 -31.22 -36.29 -25.95
N ARG A 17 -31.77 -36.94 -24.93
CA ARG A 17 -31.19 -36.99 -23.58
C ARG A 17 -29.84 -37.70 -23.68
N GLY A 18 -28.76 -36.93 -23.57
CA GLY A 18 -27.42 -37.44 -23.34
C GLY A 18 -27.24 -37.80 -21.87
N THR A 19 -26.85 -39.05 -21.64
CA THR A 19 -26.58 -39.67 -20.34
C THR A 19 -25.45 -38.93 -19.62
N THR A 20 -25.64 -38.68 -18.32
CA THR A 20 -24.67 -38.13 -17.38
C THR A 20 -23.38 -38.96 -17.36
N LEU A 21 -22.25 -38.34 -17.70
CA LEU A 21 -20.92 -38.85 -17.38
C LEU A 21 -20.65 -38.69 -15.87
N PRO A 22 -20.06 -39.69 -15.19
CA PRO A 22 -19.63 -39.53 -13.80
C PRO A 22 -18.47 -38.53 -13.68
N PRO A 23 -18.34 -37.80 -12.56
CA PRO A 23 -17.23 -36.90 -12.35
C PRO A 23 -15.95 -37.73 -12.16
N HIS A 24 -15.07 -37.71 -13.14
CA HIS A 24 -13.70 -38.16 -12.94
C HIS A 24 -13.01 -37.21 -11.96
N ARG A 25 -12.78 -37.70 -10.74
CA ARG A 25 -12.01 -37.06 -9.69
C ARG A 25 -10.57 -36.92 -10.18
N LEU A 26 -10.17 -35.69 -10.51
CA LEU A 26 -8.78 -35.38 -10.84
C LEU A 26 -7.87 -35.76 -9.63
N PRO A 27 -6.70 -36.39 -9.85
CA PRO A 27 -5.73 -36.62 -8.80
C PRO A 27 -5.22 -35.27 -8.27
N ARG A 28 -5.24 -35.10 -6.95
CA ARG A 28 -4.71 -33.92 -6.26
C ARG A 28 -3.18 -33.91 -6.41
N LEU A 29 -2.66 -32.99 -7.21
CA LEU A 29 -1.22 -32.72 -7.30
C LEU A 29 -0.74 -32.09 -5.97
N PRO A 30 0.31 -32.62 -5.32
CA PRO A 30 0.97 -31.93 -4.22
C PRO A 30 1.86 -30.84 -4.82
N GLY A 31 1.47 -29.59 -4.63
CA GLY A 31 2.20 -28.44 -5.18
C GLY A 31 1.38 -27.16 -5.27
N GLN A 32 0.33 -27.03 -4.46
CA GLN A 32 -0.35 -25.75 -4.29
C GLN A 32 0.60 -24.85 -3.50
N VAL A 33 1.34 -24.01 -4.24
CA VAL A 33 2.03 -22.86 -3.67
C VAL A 33 0.96 -22.07 -2.94
N ALA A 34 1.09 -21.95 -1.61
CA ALA A 34 0.23 -21.09 -0.83
C ALA A 34 0.34 -19.69 -1.45
N LEU A 35 -0.77 -19.19 -2.00
CA LEU A 35 -0.90 -17.76 -2.26
C LEU A 35 -0.55 -17.06 -0.94
N PRO A 36 0.27 -15.99 -0.98
CA PRO A 36 0.58 -15.24 0.23
C PRO A 36 -0.74 -14.86 0.88
N GLU A 37 -0.85 -15.22 2.16
CA GLU A 37 -1.98 -14.94 3.02
C GLU A 37 -2.26 -13.44 2.93
N GLN A 38 -3.23 -13.05 2.09
CA GLN A 38 -3.65 -11.67 2.00
C GLN A 38 -4.13 -11.31 3.40
N ALA A 39 -3.39 -10.44 4.09
CA ALA A 39 -3.78 -9.92 5.38
C ALA A 39 -5.25 -9.48 5.26
N PRO A 40 -6.15 -9.98 6.13
CA PRO A 40 -7.56 -9.67 6.01
C PRO A 40 -7.72 -8.15 5.98
N ALA A 41 -8.43 -7.64 4.97
CA ALA A 41 -8.79 -6.23 4.91
C ALA A 41 -9.37 -5.85 6.29
N PRO A 42 -8.94 -4.73 6.88
CA PRO A 42 -9.36 -4.39 8.24
C PRO A 42 -10.87 -4.40 8.31
N GLY A 43 -11.41 -5.19 9.25
CA GLY A 43 -12.84 -5.35 9.38
C GLY A 43 -13.52 -4.01 9.72
N PRO A 44 -14.84 -3.88 9.49
CA PRO A 44 -15.60 -2.67 9.80
C PRO A 44 -15.48 -2.24 11.28
N SER A 45 -15.14 -3.17 12.19
CA SER A 45 -14.84 -2.86 13.60
C SER A 45 -13.57 -2.02 13.78
N ALA A 46 -12.52 -2.24 13.00
CA ALA A 46 -11.26 -1.52 13.14
C ALA A 46 -11.40 -0.03 12.82
N LEU A 47 -12.11 0.27 11.72
CA LEU A 47 -12.39 1.64 11.31
C LEU A 47 -13.35 2.34 12.28
N ARG A 48 -14.29 1.59 12.88
CA ARG A 48 -15.13 2.11 13.96
C ARG A 48 -14.31 2.59 15.16
N HIS A 49 -13.34 1.79 15.62
CA HIS A 49 -12.44 2.19 16.71
C HIS A 49 -11.64 3.44 16.35
N PHE A 50 -11.14 3.54 15.11
CA PHE A 50 -10.47 4.76 14.63
C PHE A 50 -11.41 5.99 14.67
N ASN A 51 -12.65 5.82 14.20
CA ASN A 51 -13.65 6.89 14.17
C ASN A 51 -14.07 7.35 15.57
N GLU A 52 -14.14 6.43 16.55
CA GLU A 52 -14.62 6.69 17.91
C GLU A 52 -13.47 7.04 18.89
N ALA A 53 -12.20 6.84 18.53
CA ALA A 53 -11.06 7.10 19.40
C ALA A 53 -10.99 8.57 19.90
N PRO A 54 -10.55 8.81 21.16
CA PRO A 54 -10.27 10.16 21.64
C PRO A 54 -9.24 10.87 20.75
N ALA A 55 -9.46 12.17 20.49
CA ALA A 55 -8.63 12.95 19.57
C ALA A 55 -7.15 12.95 19.97
N ASP A 56 -6.83 13.16 21.25
CA ASP A 56 -5.45 13.22 21.73
C ASP A 56 -4.72 11.88 21.57
N THR A 57 -5.39 10.78 21.91
CA THR A 57 -4.85 9.43 21.71
C THR A 57 -4.61 9.15 20.23
N LEU A 58 -5.60 9.46 19.39
CA LEU A 58 -5.49 9.24 17.95
C LEU A 58 -4.38 10.10 17.33
N GLN A 59 -4.21 11.35 17.78
CA GLN A 59 -3.13 12.22 17.32
C GLN A 59 -1.77 11.60 17.61
N HIS A 60 -1.53 11.16 18.85
CA HIS A 60 -0.26 10.52 19.21
C HIS A 60 0.02 9.29 18.35
N THR A 61 -1.01 8.49 18.08
CA THR A 61 -0.89 7.33 17.21
C THR A 61 -0.62 7.71 15.75
N LEU A 62 -1.31 8.72 15.21
CA LEU A 62 -1.12 9.22 13.86
C LEU A 62 0.29 9.82 13.64
N LEU A 63 0.85 10.47 14.65
CA LEU A 63 2.23 10.99 14.59
C LEU A 63 3.30 9.89 14.45
N THR A 64 2.96 8.63 14.73
CA THR A 64 3.85 7.48 14.41
C THR A 64 3.80 7.07 12.94
N CYS A 65 2.74 7.47 12.22
CA CYS A 65 2.60 7.23 10.78
C CYS A 65 3.29 8.33 9.97
N LEU A 66 3.04 9.59 10.31
CA LEU A 66 3.68 10.76 9.70
C LEU A 66 3.84 11.84 10.76
N ARG A 67 5.07 12.32 10.96
CA ARG A 67 5.41 13.31 11.99
C ARG A 67 5.01 14.73 11.57
N SER A 68 3.72 14.93 11.32
CA SER A 68 3.11 16.21 10.98
C SER A 68 1.83 16.43 11.80
N LEU A 69 1.81 17.50 12.58
CA LEU A 69 0.63 17.91 13.34
C LEU A 69 -0.52 18.34 12.43
N ARG A 70 -0.20 19.04 11.33
CA ARG A 70 -1.19 19.48 10.33
C ARG A 70 -1.92 18.30 9.71
N TRP A 71 -1.17 17.28 9.29
CA TRP A 71 -1.73 16.05 8.71
C TRP A 71 -2.61 15.30 9.72
N SER A 72 -2.12 15.07 10.94
CA SER A 72 -2.87 14.34 11.97
C SER A 72 -4.16 15.06 12.38
N HIS A 73 -4.11 16.38 12.58
CA HIS A 73 -5.31 17.19 12.87
C HIS A 73 -6.35 17.08 11.77
N ARG A 74 -5.94 17.12 10.49
CA ARG A 74 -6.87 17.03 9.37
C ARG A 74 -7.58 15.68 9.37
N LEU A 75 -6.86 14.59 9.61
CA LEU A 75 -7.46 13.27 9.68
C LEU A 75 -8.47 13.13 10.82
N ILE A 76 -8.15 13.70 11.99
CA ILE A 76 -9.04 13.67 13.17
C ILE A 76 -10.32 14.48 12.92
N ALA A 77 -10.18 15.64 12.28
CA ALA A 77 -11.27 16.60 12.05
C ALA A 77 -12.31 16.11 11.01
N HIS A 78 -11.90 15.28 10.05
CA HIS A 78 -12.79 14.78 8.98
C HIS A 78 -13.44 13.42 9.29
N ARG A 79 -13.29 12.92 10.53
CA ARG A 79 -14.04 11.74 10.98
C ARG A 79 -15.55 12.05 10.98
N PRO A 80 -16.42 11.05 10.70
CA PRO A 80 -16.10 9.64 10.48
C PRO A 80 -15.77 9.28 9.03
N TYR A 81 -14.89 8.29 8.85
CA TYR A 81 -14.61 7.67 7.54
C TYR A 81 -15.50 6.43 7.33
N PRO A 82 -16.12 6.28 6.13
CA PRO A 82 -17.01 5.15 5.85
C PRO A 82 -16.27 3.82 5.61
N ASP A 83 -15.09 3.86 5.02
CA ASP A 83 -14.24 2.71 4.71
C ASP A 83 -12.74 3.10 4.76
N LEU A 84 -11.87 2.09 4.62
CA LEU A 84 -10.41 2.30 4.60
C LEU A 84 -9.99 3.17 3.42
N ASP A 85 -10.59 2.99 2.25
CA ASP A 85 -10.21 3.73 1.05
C ASP A 85 -10.46 5.25 1.22
N ALA A 86 -11.58 5.62 1.83
CA ALA A 86 -11.89 7.02 2.17
C ALA A 86 -10.89 7.61 3.18
N LEU A 87 -10.46 6.82 4.18
CA LEU A 87 -9.43 7.25 5.13
C LEU A 87 -8.07 7.44 4.43
N LEU A 88 -7.67 6.50 3.57
CA LEU A 88 -6.39 6.60 2.86
C LEU A 88 -6.41 7.73 1.84
N ALA A 89 -7.53 7.97 1.16
CA ALA A 89 -7.71 9.13 0.29
C ALA A 89 -7.58 10.45 1.07
N ALA A 90 -8.23 10.56 2.24
CA ALA A 90 -8.09 11.73 3.10
C ALA A 90 -6.64 11.93 3.60
N SER A 91 -5.91 10.83 3.86
CA SER A 91 -4.49 10.86 4.20
C SER A 91 -3.63 11.37 3.04
N ASP A 92 -3.90 10.90 1.82
CA ASP A 92 -3.19 11.30 0.61
C ASP A 92 -3.40 12.80 0.32
N GLU A 93 -4.64 13.28 0.40
CA GLU A 93 -4.99 14.70 0.25
C GLU A 93 -4.33 15.57 1.34
N ALA A 94 -4.36 15.11 2.60
CA ALA A 94 -3.72 15.81 3.70
C ALA A 94 -2.20 15.91 3.54
N ALA A 95 -1.56 14.88 2.98
CA ALA A 95 -0.14 14.85 2.69
C ALA A 95 0.23 15.75 1.49
N TYR A 96 -0.65 15.86 0.50
CA TYR A 96 -0.46 16.75 -0.64
C TYR A 96 -0.47 18.23 -0.23
N ASP A 97 -1.29 18.58 0.76
CA ASP A 97 -1.43 19.93 1.30
C ASP A 97 -0.37 20.31 2.35
N LEU A 98 0.71 19.53 2.47
CA LEU A 98 1.83 19.85 3.36
C LEU A 98 2.64 21.01 2.79
N THR A 99 2.92 22.00 3.64
CA THR A 99 3.86 23.06 3.30
C THR A 99 5.30 22.55 3.31
N ALA A 100 6.23 23.33 2.77
CA ALA A 100 7.65 23.02 2.87
C ALA A 100 8.13 22.86 4.33
N GLY A 101 7.55 23.62 5.27
CA GLY A 101 7.86 23.51 6.70
C GLY A 101 7.34 22.21 7.31
N ASP A 102 6.08 21.84 7.00
CA ASP A 102 5.51 20.57 7.48
C ASP A 102 6.28 19.36 6.93
N LEU A 103 6.72 19.44 5.67
CA LEU A 103 7.54 18.40 5.03
C LEU A 103 8.89 18.26 5.75
N ALA A 104 9.56 19.37 6.04
CA ALA A 104 10.83 19.37 6.76
C ALA A 104 10.69 18.82 8.19
N GLU A 105 9.62 19.15 8.90
CA GLU A 105 9.33 18.60 10.24
C GLU A 105 9.12 17.08 10.18
N ALA A 106 8.34 16.62 9.20
CA ALA A 106 8.11 15.19 9.00
C ALA A 106 9.43 14.45 8.74
N LEU A 107 10.25 14.97 7.83
CA LEU A 107 11.55 14.38 7.47
C LEU A 107 12.57 14.39 8.60
N ALA A 108 12.63 15.46 9.39
CA ALA A 108 13.51 15.53 10.57
C ALA A 108 13.18 14.43 11.59
N GLY A 109 11.97 13.88 11.50
CA GLY A 109 11.51 12.82 12.35
C GLY A 109 11.62 11.40 11.81
N GLU A 110 12.03 11.24 10.56
CA GLU A 110 12.17 9.93 9.91
C GLU A 110 13.49 9.25 10.27
N THR A 111 13.54 7.94 10.03
CA THR A 111 14.74 7.12 10.17
C THR A 111 15.08 6.47 8.83
N LEU A 112 16.32 5.99 8.71
CA LEU A 112 16.74 5.24 7.53
C LEU A 112 15.80 4.05 7.26
N PRO A 113 15.59 3.67 5.98
CA PRO A 113 14.74 2.54 5.63
C PRO A 113 15.22 1.26 6.33
N PRO A 114 14.31 0.46 6.93
CA PRO A 114 14.69 -0.80 7.53
C PRO A 114 15.11 -1.79 6.44
N LEU A 115 16.39 -2.15 6.43
CA LEU A 115 16.94 -3.20 5.56
C LEU A 115 17.39 -4.39 6.43
N PRO A 116 17.30 -5.64 5.96
CA PRO A 116 17.72 -6.80 6.74
C PRO A 116 19.21 -6.70 7.11
N GLU A 117 19.55 -6.95 8.39
CA GLU A 117 20.90 -6.76 8.94
C GLU A 117 21.99 -7.58 8.22
N ASP A 118 21.61 -8.73 7.65
CA ASP A 118 22.54 -9.67 7.01
C ASP A 118 22.87 -9.36 5.54
N THR A 119 22.42 -8.22 5.00
CA THR A 119 22.51 -7.94 3.55
C THR A 119 23.86 -7.33 3.09
N TYR A 120 24.95 -7.90 3.60
CA TYR A 120 26.37 -7.73 3.21
C TYR A 120 27.16 -6.57 3.85
N GLY A 121 28.24 -6.97 4.54
CA GLY A 121 29.37 -6.09 4.85
C GLY A 121 29.96 -5.43 3.58
N VAL A 122 30.76 -4.37 3.75
CA VAL A 122 31.26 -3.44 2.70
C VAL A 122 30.15 -2.69 1.93
N ALA A 123 29.08 -3.36 1.49
CA ALA A 123 27.88 -2.73 0.96
C ALA A 123 27.22 -1.81 2.00
N HIS A 124 27.24 -2.21 3.27
CA HIS A 124 26.81 -1.36 4.38
C HIS A 124 27.63 -0.05 4.50
N THR A 125 28.95 -0.10 4.29
CA THR A 125 29.80 1.11 4.33
C THR A 125 29.54 2.03 3.14
N ALA A 126 29.42 1.47 1.92
CA ALA A 126 29.10 2.24 0.73
C ALA A 126 27.69 2.86 0.80
N LEU A 127 26.72 2.12 1.34
CA LEU A 127 25.37 2.61 1.56
C LEU A 127 25.33 3.71 2.62
N ASN A 128 26.05 3.56 3.74
CA ASN A 128 26.18 4.62 4.74
C ASN A 128 26.86 5.88 4.18
N ALA A 129 27.88 5.73 3.32
CA ALA A 129 28.49 6.85 2.64
C ALA A 129 27.51 7.54 1.67
N ALA A 130 26.68 6.77 0.97
CA ALA A 130 25.63 7.31 0.10
C ALA A 130 24.55 8.06 0.90
N HIS A 131 24.12 7.52 2.05
CA HIS A 131 23.20 8.23 2.98
C HIS A 131 23.81 9.53 3.48
N ALA A 132 25.08 9.52 3.92
CA ALA A 132 25.77 10.72 4.38
C ALA A 132 25.91 11.77 3.26
N ALA A 133 26.22 11.34 2.03
CA ALA A 133 26.29 12.24 0.87
C ALA A 133 24.92 12.83 0.53
N TYR A 134 23.85 12.03 0.65
CA TYR A 134 22.47 12.46 0.45
C TYR A 134 22.06 13.50 1.49
N GLU A 135 22.28 13.22 2.78
CA GLU A 135 21.98 14.13 3.88
C GLU A 135 22.76 15.44 3.76
N ALA A 136 24.05 15.38 3.39
CA ALA A 136 24.87 16.57 3.18
C ALA A 136 24.38 17.45 2.01
N ARG A 137 23.80 16.84 0.97
CA ARG A 137 23.29 17.54 -0.21
C ARG A 137 21.89 18.13 0.02
N PHE A 138 20.98 17.36 0.60
CA PHE A 138 19.55 17.71 0.68
C PHE A 138 19.11 18.18 2.07
N GLY A 139 19.93 17.98 3.11
CA GLY A 139 19.65 18.45 4.48
C GLY A 139 18.63 17.61 5.25
N HIS A 140 18.29 16.41 4.75
CA HIS A 140 17.39 15.48 5.41
C HIS A 140 17.75 14.02 5.09
N VAL A 141 17.24 13.10 5.91
CA VAL A 141 17.44 11.65 5.73
C VAL A 141 16.85 11.16 4.40
N PHE A 142 17.45 10.10 3.84
CA PHE A 142 16.90 9.40 2.69
C PHE A 142 15.66 8.61 3.10
N VAL A 143 14.54 8.88 2.43
CA VAL A 143 13.26 8.18 2.66
C VAL A 143 12.79 7.53 1.36
N ILE A 144 12.33 6.29 1.45
CA ILE A 144 11.75 5.55 0.32
C ILE A 144 10.71 4.57 0.86
N ALA A 145 9.56 4.51 0.20
CA ALA A 145 8.50 3.56 0.48
C ALA A 145 8.80 2.24 -0.23
N LEU A 146 8.86 1.18 0.56
CA LEU A 146 9.21 -0.16 0.08
C LEU A 146 8.11 -1.20 0.36
N ASP A 147 6.93 -0.77 0.82
CA ASP A 147 5.84 -1.66 1.22
C ASP A 147 5.35 -2.57 0.07
N ASP A 148 5.47 -2.12 -1.19
CA ASP A 148 5.08 -2.87 -2.39
C ASP A 148 6.25 -3.64 -3.04
N VAL A 149 7.44 -3.62 -2.41
CA VAL A 149 8.65 -4.23 -2.97
C VAL A 149 8.87 -5.62 -2.35
N PRO A 150 9.10 -6.67 -3.15
CA PRO A 150 9.43 -8.00 -2.63
C PRO A 150 10.67 -7.96 -1.72
N PRO A 151 10.73 -8.76 -0.63
CA PRO A 151 11.86 -8.75 0.31
C PRO A 151 13.24 -8.93 -0.34
N ALA A 152 13.31 -9.75 -1.39
CA ALA A 152 14.55 -10.00 -2.13
C ALA A 152 15.02 -8.80 -2.96
N GLU A 153 14.14 -7.85 -3.27
CA GLU A 153 14.43 -6.66 -4.09
C GLU A 153 14.60 -5.37 -3.24
N LEU A 154 14.32 -5.41 -1.93
CA LEU A 154 14.33 -4.23 -1.06
C LEU A 154 15.65 -3.46 -1.13
N LEU A 155 16.78 -4.18 -1.04
CA LEU A 155 18.10 -3.57 -1.10
C LEU A 155 18.38 -2.96 -2.47
N ASP A 156 18.06 -3.69 -3.55
CA ASP A 156 18.30 -3.21 -4.91
C ASP A 156 17.48 -1.95 -5.20
N ARG A 157 16.21 -1.91 -4.77
CA ARG A 157 15.36 -0.72 -4.86
C ARG A 157 15.88 0.46 -4.04
N ALA A 158 16.33 0.22 -2.81
CA ALA A 158 16.93 1.27 -1.99
C ALA A 158 18.22 1.83 -2.62
N LEU A 159 19.09 0.96 -3.15
CA LEU A 159 20.34 1.35 -3.82
C LEU A 159 20.09 2.10 -5.13
N GLU A 160 19.14 1.64 -5.94
CA GLU A 160 18.73 2.33 -7.16
C GLU A 160 18.13 3.70 -6.83
N GLY A 161 17.26 3.76 -5.83
CA GLY A 161 16.62 4.99 -5.37
C GLY A 161 17.64 6.02 -4.90
N ILE A 162 18.57 5.66 -4.03
CA ILE A 162 19.55 6.63 -3.52
C ILE A 162 20.52 7.09 -4.60
N ARG A 163 20.96 6.20 -5.50
CA ARG A 163 21.89 6.57 -6.58
C ARG A 163 21.25 7.50 -7.60
N SER A 164 20.02 7.22 -8.00
CA SER A 164 19.28 8.07 -8.94
C SER A 164 19.00 9.44 -8.33
N ARG A 165 18.48 9.47 -7.10
CA ARG A 165 18.07 10.71 -6.42
C ARG A 165 19.22 11.61 -6.01
N LEU A 166 20.40 11.06 -5.79
CA LEU A 166 21.62 11.86 -5.64
C LEU A 166 21.96 12.73 -6.85
N THR A 167 21.36 12.48 -8.02
CA THR A 167 21.56 13.31 -9.22
C THR A 167 20.53 14.43 -9.39
N ASN A 168 19.38 14.34 -8.70
CA ASN A 168 18.27 15.30 -8.79
C ASN A 168 18.66 16.69 -8.31
N ASP A 169 18.06 17.73 -8.88
CA ASP A 169 18.12 19.05 -8.24
C ASP A 169 17.27 19.10 -6.95
N LEU A 170 17.35 20.22 -6.21
CA LEU A 170 16.65 20.35 -4.93
C LEU A 170 15.13 20.37 -5.08
N GLU A 171 14.60 20.91 -6.17
CA GLU A 171 13.16 21.03 -6.39
C GLU A 171 12.56 19.69 -6.83
N GLU A 172 13.23 19.01 -7.76
CA GLU A 172 12.93 17.64 -8.16
C GLU A 172 12.93 16.70 -6.95
N GLU A 173 13.98 16.76 -6.13
CA GLU A 173 14.09 15.89 -4.96
C GLU A 173 12.99 16.18 -3.93
N ARG A 174 12.64 17.46 -3.73
CA ARG A 174 11.55 17.83 -2.83
C ARG A 174 10.21 17.20 -3.25
N MET A 175 9.94 17.14 -4.54
CA MET A 175 8.72 16.50 -5.07
C MET A 175 8.75 14.99 -4.86
N VAL A 176 9.87 14.35 -5.14
CA VAL A 176 10.05 12.90 -4.93
C VAL A 176 9.88 12.56 -3.45
N VAL A 177 10.52 13.30 -2.55
CA VAL A 177 10.46 13.06 -1.11
C VAL A 177 9.06 13.22 -0.54
N ALA A 178 8.31 14.24 -1.00
CA ALA A 178 6.93 14.44 -0.59
C ALA A 178 6.06 13.23 -0.98
N GLU A 179 6.28 12.69 -2.17
CA GLU A 179 5.59 11.50 -2.67
C GLU A 179 5.98 10.23 -1.90
N GLU A 180 7.26 10.05 -1.56
CA GLU A 180 7.73 8.94 -0.74
C GLU A 180 7.13 8.97 0.68
N LEU A 181 7.09 10.15 1.31
CA LEU A 181 6.44 10.31 2.62
C LEU A 181 4.95 10.00 2.56
N ARG A 182 4.26 10.39 1.49
CA ARG A 182 2.84 10.07 1.29
C ARG A 182 2.63 8.55 1.25
N ARG A 183 3.46 7.82 0.50
CA ARG A 183 3.42 6.35 0.43
C ARG A 183 3.73 5.70 1.78
N LEU A 184 4.76 6.19 2.49
CA LEU A 184 5.09 5.72 3.84
C LEU A 184 3.93 5.93 4.81
N ALA A 185 3.31 7.11 4.80
CA ALA A 185 2.15 7.43 5.64
C ALA A 185 0.98 6.50 5.33
N ARG A 186 0.68 6.25 4.06
CA ARG A 186 -0.38 5.33 3.61
C ARG A 186 -0.16 3.90 4.11
N GLY A 187 1.05 3.37 3.97
CA GLY A 187 1.38 2.02 4.42
C GLY A 187 1.34 1.88 5.95
N ARG A 188 1.89 2.87 6.68
CA ARG A 188 1.85 2.91 8.15
C ARG A 188 0.43 3.04 8.67
N LEU A 189 -0.41 3.87 8.05
CA LEU A 189 -1.81 4.04 8.41
C LEU A 189 -2.63 2.76 8.15
N THR A 190 -2.37 2.06 7.05
CA THR A 190 -3.00 0.77 6.77
C THR A 190 -2.68 -0.26 7.85
N ARG A 191 -1.40 -0.37 8.24
CA ARG A 191 -0.97 -1.24 9.36
C ARG A 191 -1.62 -0.82 10.67
N LEU A 192 -1.69 0.49 10.94
CA LEU A 192 -2.31 1.01 12.15
C LEU A 192 -3.79 0.59 12.27
N VAL A 193 -4.56 0.73 11.19
CA VAL A 193 -5.96 0.28 11.16
C VAL A 193 -6.05 -1.24 11.30
N GLY A 194 -5.14 -1.99 10.66
CA GLY A 194 -5.02 -3.44 10.86
C GLY A 194 -4.81 -3.82 12.34
N ASN A 195 -4.01 -3.07 13.08
CA ASN A 195 -3.79 -3.31 14.52
C ASN A 195 -5.05 -3.07 15.37
N PHE A 196 -5.88 -2.07 15.04
CA PHE A 196 -7.20 -1.90 15.67
C PHE A 196 -8.10 -3.11 15.43
N SER A 197 -8.02 -3.75 14.25
CA SER A 197 -8.73 -4.99 13.96
C SER A 197 -8.28 -6.13 14.87
N ALA A 198 -6.96 -6.29 15.08
CA ALA A 198 -6.42 -7.33 15.94
C ALA A 198 -6.84 -7.16 17.41
N MET A 199 -6.93 -5.92 17.89
CA MET A 199 -7.45 -5.63 19.25
C MET A 199 -8.95 -5.93 19.36
N ALA A 200 -9.74 -5.58 18.35
CA ALA A 200 -11.19 -5.80 18.33
C ALA A 200 -11.59 -7.29 18.22
N GLN A 201 -10.70 -8.17 17.73
CA GLN A 201 -10.95 -9.62 17.66
C GLN A 201 -10.72 -10.35 18.99
N HIS A 202 -10.04 -9.73 19.96
CA HIS A 202 -9.73 -10.30 21.26
C HIS A 202 -10.69 -9.85 22.38
N GLN A 203 -11.75 -9.12 22.04
CA GLN A 203 -12.75 -8.60 22.97
C GLN A 203 -14.15 -9.11 22.62
#